data_AF-A0A3N5L2K6-F1
#
_entry.id   AF-A0A3N5L2K6-F1
#
_cell.length_a   1.000
_cell.length_b   1.000
_cell.length_c   1.000
_cell.angle_alpha   90.00
_cell.angle_beta   90.00
_cell.angle_gamma   90.00
#
_symmetry.space_group_name_H-M   'P 1'
#
loop_
_entity.id
_entity.type
_entity.pdbx_description
1 polymer ?
#
loop_
_entity_poly.entity_id
_entity_poly.type
_entity_poly.pdbx_seq_one_letter_code
_entity_poly.pdbx_strand_id
1 'polypeptide(L)'
;MMETVRGADFVLLVTEPTVFGLHDLTLAVDSIRKVGVPFGVAINRIGPGADAVERYCAPSNLPVLLRIPENRRIAEIYSRGELAARSFPGFDRWMNDLFGRLREAVRS
;
A
#
# COMPACT_ATOMS: atom_id res chain seq x y z
N MET A 1 -14.24 -3.54 -8.09
CA MET A 1 -12.92 -4.14 -7.84
C MET A 1 -12.58 -5.17 -8.91
N MET A 2 -13.21 -6.35 -8.93
CA MET A 2 -12.84 -7.48 -9.82
C MET A 2 -12.66 -7.14 -11.32
N GLU A 3 -13.58 -6.39 -11.92
CA GLU A 3 -13.46 -5.99 -13.34
C GLU A 3 -12.29 -5.04 -13.60
N THR A 4 -11.99 -4.14 -12.65
CA THR A 4 -10.88 -3.18 -12.75
C THR A 4 -9.52 -3.85 -12.62
N VAL A 5 -9.46 -5.02 -12.00
CA VAL A 5 -8.21 -5.77 -11.80
C VAL A 5 -7.89 -6.72 -12.94
N ARG A 6 -8.89 -7.12 -13.73
CA ARG A 6 -8.68 -7.96 -14.90
C ARG A 6 -7.92 -7.17 -15.96
N GLY A 7 -6.73 -7.65 -16.32
CA GLY A 7 -5.85 -7.00 -17.30
C GLY A 7 -4.88 -5.99 -16.70
N ALA A 8 -4.82 -5.84 -15.37
CA ALA A 8 -3.73 -5.12 -14.73
C ALA A 8 -2.46 -5.99 -14.70
N ASP A 9 -1.29 -5.38 -14.96
CA ASP A 9 0.01 -6.06 -14.83
C ASP A 9 0.39 -6.29 -13.36
N PHE A 10 -0.14 -5.45 -12.45
CA PHE A 10 0.11 -5.53 -11.02
C PHE A 10 -0.98 -4.81 -10.21
N VAL A 11 -1.21 -5.27 -8.98
CA VAL A 11 -2.14 -4.66 -8.02
C VAL A 11 -1.42 -4.23 -6.76
N LEU A 12 -1.49 -2.94 -6.43
CA LEU A 12 -1.03 -2.43 -5.14
C LEU A 12 -2.22 -2.24 -4.20
N LEU A 13 -2.29 -3.06 -3.15
CA LEU A 13 -3.30 -2.95 -2.09
C LEU A 13 -2.82 -1.95 -1.03
N VAL A 14 -3.56 -0.86 -0.82
CA VAL A 14 -3.24 0.14 0.21
C VAL A 14 -4.06 -0.17 1.45
N THR A 15 -3.43 -0.23 2.63
CA THR A 15 -4.12 -0.39 3.92
C THR A 15 -3.52 0.52 4.99
N GLU A 16 -4.23 0.69 6.10
CA GLU A 16 -3.72 1.28 7.34
C GLU A 16 -3.66 0.21 8.44
N PRO A 17 -2.75 0.32 9.43
CA PRO A 17 -2.54 -0.70 10.44
C PRO A 17 -3.61 -0.69 11.55
N THR A 18 -4.88 -0.61 11.17
CA THR A 18 -6.04 -0.73 12.06
C THR A 18 -6.67 -2.12 11.93
N VAL A 19 -7.49 -2.53 12.92
CA VAL A 19 -8.21 -3.82 12.88
C VAL A 19 -9.11 -3.90 11.63
N PHE A 20 -9.79 -2.80 11.30
CA PHE A 20 -10.62 -2.71 10.11
C PHE A 20 -9.79 -2.75 8.83
N GLY A 21 -8.68 -2.00 8.77
CA GLY A 21 -7.78 -2.03 7.62
C GLY A 21 -7.19 -3.42 7.35
N LEU A 22 -6.88 -4.19 8.40
CA LEU A 22 -6.42 -5.58 8.28
C LEU A 22 -7.54 -6.52 7.81
N HIS A 23 -8.77 -6.35 8.31
CA HIS A 23 -9.92 -7.12 7.85
C HIS A 23 -10.18 -6.89 6.35
N ASP A 24 -10.23 -5.63 5.93
CA ASP A 24 -10.45 -5.25 4.54
C ASP A 24 -9.31 -5.74 3.64
N LEU A 25 -8.05 -5.62 4.09
CA LEU A 25 -6.90 -6.17 3.39
C LEU A 25 -7.06 -7.69 3.18
N THR A 26 -7.48 -8.43 4.22
CA THR A 26 -7.64 -9.89 4.13
C THR A 26 -8.64 -10.28 3.05
N LEU A 27 -9.80 -9.61 3.02
CA LEU A 27 -10.83 -9.85 1.99
C LEU A 27 -10.34 -9.49 0.58
N ALA A 28 -9.57 -8.39 0.46
CA ALA A 28 -9.00 -7.97 -0.81
C ALA A 28 -7.96 -8.99 -1.31
N VAL A 29 -7.06 -9.45 -0.44
CA VAL A 29 -6.05 -10.48 -0.75
C VAL A 29 -6.71 -11.76 -1.25
N ASP A 30 -7.75 -12.24 -0.56
CA ASP A 30 -8.48 -13.45 -0.97
C ASP A 30 -9.18 -13.28 -2.33
N SER A 31 -9.63 -12.07 -2.64
CA SER A 31 -10.23 -11.75 -3.93
C SER A 31 -9.19 -11.71 -5.04
N ILE A 32 -8.06 -11.01 -4.85
CA ILE A 32 -7.01 -10.87 -5.86
C ILE A 32 -6.32 -12.19 -6.16
N ARG A 33 -6.12 -13.04 -5.14
CA ARG A 33 -5.61 -14.41 -5.31
C ARG A 33 -6.43 -15.24 -6.28
N LYS A 34 -7.76 -15.07 -6.29
CA LYS A 34 -8.67 -15.77 -7.22
C LYS A 34 -8.57 -15.25 -8.65
N VAL A 35 -8.16 -14.00 -8.84
CA VAL A 35 -7.94 -13.41 -10.17
C VAL A 35 -6.60 -13.85 -10.75
N GLY A 36 -5.59 -14.11 -9.91
CA GLY A 36 -4.28 -14.59 -10.35
C GLY A 36 -3.35 -13.50 -10.90
N VAL A 37 -3.63 -12.22 -10.58
CA VAL A 37 -2.77 -11.09 -10.98
C VAL A 37 -1.70 -10.84 -9.90
N PRO A 38 -0.44 -10.53 -10.26
CA PRO A 38 0.60 -10.16 -9.30
C PRO A 38 0.18 -8.99 -8.41
N PHE A 39 0.51 -9.05 -7.12
CA PHE A 39 0.10 -8.00 -6.18
C PHE A 39 1.01 -7.85 -4.97
N GLY A 40 0.93 -6.68 -4.33
CA GLY A 40 1.68 -6.33 -3.14
C GLY A 40 0.93 -5.30 -2.30
N VAL A 41 1.51 -4.93 -1.15
CA VAL A 41 0.87 -4.09 -0.14
C VAL A 41 1.64 -2.78 0.08
N ALA A 42 0.91 -1.68 0.19
CA ALA A 42 1.39 -0.42 0.73
C ALA A 42 0.71 -0.16 2.08
N ILE A 43 1.51 0.04 3.13
CA ILE A 43 1.01 0.35 4.47
C ILE A 43 1.10 1.86 4.66
N ASN A 44 -0.05 2.50 4.82
CA ASN A 44 -0.21 3.93 5.07
C ASN A 44 -0.47 4.18 6.56
N ARG A 45 -0.05 5.34 7.08
CA ARG A 45 -0.23 5.75 8.49
C ARG A 45 0.36 4.77 9.50
N ILE A 46 1.61 4.37 9.30
CA ILE A 46 2.33 3.53 10.25
C ILE A 46 2.58 4.30 11.54
N GLY A 47 2.01 3.81 12.64
CA GLY A 47 2.23 4.29 13.99
C GLY A 47 2.82 3.21 14.91
N PRO A 48 2.99 3.52 16.21
CA PRO A 48 3.43 2.55 17.20
C PRO A 48 2.51 1.31 17.24
N GLY A 49 3.08 0.10 17.23
CA GLY A 49 2.32 -1.15 17.30
C GLY A 49 1.71 -1.61 15.95
N ALA A 50 2.10 -1.01 14.83
CA ALA A 50 1.64 -1.33 13.48
C ALA A 50 2.09 -2.70 12.91
N ASP A 51 2.50 -3.64 13.75
CA ASP A 51 3.02 -4.93 13.34
C ASP A 51 1.96 -5.89 12.79
N ALA A 52 0.67 -5.62 13.00
CA ALA A 52 -0.39 -6.58 12.66
C ALA A 52 -0.46 -6.86 11.14
N VAL A 53 -0.36 -5.81 10.31
CA VAL A 53 -0.36 -5.96 8.84
C VAL A 53 0.93 -6.63 8.37
N GLU A 54 2.08 -6.28 8.95
CA GLU A 54 3.36 -6.90 8.58
C GLU A 54 3.39 -8.39 8.94
N ARG A 55 2.91 -8.75 10.13
CA ARG A 55 2.76 -10.14 10.58
C ARG A 55 1.76 -10.91 9.72
N TYR A 56 0.71 -10.27 9.23
CA TYR A 56 -0.21 -10.89 8.29
C TYR A 56 0.44 -11.17 6.93
N CYS A 57 1.27 -10.23 6.43
CA CYS A 57 1.92 -10.37 5.13
C CYS A 57 3.02 -11.43 5.12
N ALA A 58 3.76 -11.60 6.22
CA ALA A 58 4.97 -12.42 6.28
C ALA A 58 4.76 -13.92 5.94
N PRO A 59 3.79 -14.66 6.52
CA PRO A 59 3.60 -16.09 6.24
C PRO A 59 3.24 -16.39 4.79
N SER A 60 2.60 -15.42 4.11
CA SER A 60 2.15 -15.54 2.72
C SER A 60 3.18 -15.01 1.72
N ASN A 61 4.37 -14.60 2.18
CA ASN A 61 5.38 -13.90 1.39
C ASN A 61 4.80 -12.73 0.56
N LEU A 62 3.81 -12.03 1.13
CA LEU A 62 3.13 -10.93 0.46
C LEU A 62 4.02 -9.68 0.53
N PRO A 63 4.49 -9.14 -0.61
CA PRO A 63 5.51 -8.11 -0.58
C PRO A 63 4.92 -6.77 -0.09
N VAL A 64 5.52 -6.21 0.96
CA VAL A 64 5.20 -4.85 1.43
C VAL A 64 6.11 -3.86 0.70
N LEU A 65 5.55 -3.21 -0.32
CA LEU A 65 6.28 -2.36 -1.27
C LEU A 65 6.45 -0.92 -0.79
N LEU A 66 5.57 -0.42 0.09
CA LEU A 66 5.64 0.93 0.63
C LEU A 66 5.23 0.98 2.10
N ARG A 67 5.88 1.87 2.84
CA ARG A 67 5.59 2.19 4.23
C ARG A 67 5.57 3.70 4.39
N ILE A 68 4.40 4.28 4.66
CA ILE A 68 4.24 5.71 4.95
C ILE A 68 3.92 5.85 6.44
N PRO A 69 4.76 6.55 7.23
CA PRO A 69 4.50 6.79 8.64
C PRO A 69 3.28 7.70 8.84
N GLU A 70 2.62 7.58 9.98
CA GLU A 70 1.64 8.55 10.41
C GLU A 70 2.33 9.92 10.57
N ASN A 71 1.83 10.91 9.83
CA ASN A 71 2.39 12.25 9.87
C ASN A 71 1.29 13.30 9.78
N ARG A 72 1.11 14.04 10.88
CA ARG A 72 0.11 15.10 10.99
C ARG A 72 0.25 16.18 9.90
N ARG A 73 1.47 16.46 9.43
CA ARG A 73 1.69 17.45 8.35
C ARG A 73 1.08 17.00 7.03
N ILE A 74 1.14 15.69 6.71
CA ILE A 74 0.45 15.14 5.53
C ILE A 74 -1.07 15.34 5.69
N ALA A 75 -1.58 15.16 6.92
CA ALA A 75 -3.00 15.36 7.19
C ALA A 75 -3.45 16.82 6.99
N GLU A 76 -2.63 17.75 7.47
CA GLU A 76 -2.86 19.20 7.33
C GLU A 76 -2.74 19.68 5.87
N ILE A 77 -1.83 19.09 5.08
CA ILE A 77 -1.70 19.41 3.65
C ILE A 77 -2.98 19.00 2.90
N TYR A 78 -3.45 17.75 3.07
CA TYR A 78 -4.65 17.32 2.36
C TYR A 78 -5.91 18.06 2.83
N SER A 79 -6.01 18.44 4.11
CA SER A 79 -7.18 19.17 4.62
C SER A 79 -7.32 20.58 4.06
N ARG A 80 -6.22 21.16 3.55
CA ARG A 80 -6.22 22.41 2.78
C ARG A 80 -6.49 22.22 1.28
N GLY A 81 -6.76 20.99 0.84
CA GLY A 81 -6.93 20.66 -0.58
C GLY A 81 -5.63 20.62 -1.38
N GLU A 82 -4.48 20.61 -0.70
CA GLU A 82 -3.17 20.53 -1.34
C GLU A 82 -2.73 19.07 -1.52
N LEU A 83 -1.84 18.84 -2.50
CA LEU A 83 -1.26 17.52 -2.74
C LEU A 83 0.00 17.34 -1.91
N ALA A 84 0.04 16.31 -1.05
CA ALA A 84 1.25 15.91 -0.33
C ALA A 84 2.43 15.64 -1.27
N ALA A 85 2.18 15.14 -2.48
CA ALA A 85 3.18 14.95 -3.52
C ALA A 85 3.90 16.24 -3.96
N ARG A 86 3.29 17.41 -3.73
CA ARG A 86 3.86 18.72 -4.07
C ARG A 86 4.35 19.48 -2.85
N SER A 87 3.71 19.27 -1.69
CA SER A 87 3.93 20.08 -0.48
C SER A 87 4.69 19.37 0.64
N PHE A 88 4.82 18.04 0.62
CA PHE A 88 5.47 17.27 1.70
C PHE A 88 6.91 16.87 1.32
N PRO A 89 7.93 17.36 2.04
CA PRO A 89 9.33 16.96 1.81
C PRO A 89 9.54 15.46 2.00
N GLY A 90 10.13 14.79 1.02
CA GLY A 90 10.41 13.35 1.05
C GLY A 90 9.30 12.47 0.48
N PHE A 91 8.17 13.04 0.05
CA PHE A 91 7.14 12.29 -0.66
C PHE A 91 7.66 11.71 -1.98
N ASP A 92 8.47 12.50 -2.69
CA ASP A 92 9.17 12.12 -3.92
C ASP A 92 10.02 10.86 -3.73
N ARG A 93 10.76 10.78 -2.63
CA ARG A 93 11.56 9.60 -2.29
C ARG A 93 10.69 8.35 -2.14
N TRP A 94 9.59 8.43 -1.40
CA TRP A 94 8.66 7.30 -1.24
C TRP A 94 8.09 6.83 -2.58
N MET A 95 7.73 7.76 -3.46
CA MET A 95 7.19 7.43 -4.77
C MET A 95 8.25 6.83 -5.70
N ASN A 96 9.48 7.35 -5.67
CA ASN A 96 10.59 6.80 -6.45
C ASN A 96 10.96 5.39 -6.01
N ASP A 97 11.04 5.15 -4.69
CA ASP A 97 11.32 3.83 -4.13
C ASP A 97 10.20 2.84 -4.48
N LEU A 98 8.93 3.25 -4.35
CA LEU A 98 7.78 2.43 -4.75
C LEU A 98 7.83 2.11 -6.26
N PHE A 99 8.08 3.12 -7.09
CA PHE A 99 8.11 2.95 -8.54
C PHE A 99 9.20 1.97 -8.98
N GLY A 100 10.39 2.03 -8.38
CA GLY A 100 11.45 1.06 -8.61
C GLY A 100 11.01 -0.37 -8.31
N ARG A 101 10.42 -0.58 -7.12
CA ARG A 101 9.92 -1.90 -6.69
C ARG A 101 8.79 -2.43 -7.56
N LEU A 102 7.86 -1.56 -7.99
CA LEU A 102 6.78 -1.94 -8.90
C LEU A 102 7.33 -2.36 -10.27
N ARG A 103 8.33 -1.65 -10.80
CA ARG A 103 8.97 -2.03 -12.07
C ARG A 103 9.66 -3.38 -12.01
N GLU A 104 10.28 -3.70 -10.88
CA GLU A 104 10.87 -5.02 -10.66
C GLU A 104 9.78 -6.10 -10.59
N ALA A 105 8.71 -5.85 -9.82
CA ALA A 105 7.61 -6.80 -9.63
C ALA A 105 6.76 -7.07 -10.88
N VAL A 106 6.65 -6.12 -11.81
CA VAL A 106 5.94 -6.30 -13.09
C VAL A 106 6.77 -7.10 -14.10
N ARG A 107 8.10 -7.13 -13.95
CA ARG A 107 9.02 -7.78 -14.89
C ARG A 107 9.31 -9.25 -14.57
N SER A 108 8.96 -9.70 -13.36
CA SER A 108 9.12 -11.06 -12.84
C SER A 108 7.91 -11.93 -13.12
#